data_AF-A0A538U1T7-F1
#
_entry.id   AF-A0A538U1T7-F1
#
_cell.length_a   1.000
_cell.length_b   1.000
_cell.length_c   1.000
_cell.angle_alpha   90.00
_cell.angle_beta   90.00
_cell.angle_gamma   90.00
#
_symmetry.space_group_name_H-M   'P 1'
#
loop_
_entity.id
_entity.type
_entity.pdbx_description
1 polymer ?
#
loop_
_entity_poly.entity_id
_entity_poly.type
_entity_poly.pdbx_seq_one_letter_code
_entity_poly.pdbx_strand_id
1 'polypeptide(L)'
;MSARVLRLAVGAALLLVAANCAKRAPPSGGPPDLEPPRLIASHPDSGAASVPRGVGLSLTFSEGMEPRSTADAIALAPPVEIRRFRWSGRTVTAVLAESLRADQTYTLFVGYGARDRHGNPIARGRAVVFTTGGSFPRGVIEGRLEARGFSAGSAYLWCYDAARNHAPDSTAHDFDAIGLVDPDGGFRVPGLRVPAGYRVWVFADLNNNRSFEPATDLLAPVDTLIALTTQAPEIDSLRFLVVNPRAPGHVKGAVLDSLPQHEGNLVVAAVADTDTTRRVLAMANERNEFEFQLEPGAWTLRAFRDVDKNRVWDPARESSSDPLRLRVEPAAEILDRVLVLKPPRESR
;
A
#
# COMPACT_ATOMS: atom_id res chain seq x y z
N MET A 1 -19.35 -80.81 -3.82
CA MET A 1 -18.19 -79.89 -3.84
C MET A 1 -17.38 -80.09 -2.56
N SER A 2 -16.11 -80.46 -2.69
CA SER A 2 -15.30 -80.97 -1.57
C SER A 2 -14.93 -79.86 -0.57
N ALA A 3 -14.76 -80.22 0.70
CA ALA A 3 -14.37 -79.33 1.81
C ALA A 3 -13.07 -78.53 1.56
N ARG A 4 -12.30 -78.86 0.51
CA ARG A 4 -11.12 -78.09 0.07
C ARG A 4 -11.49 -76.79 -0.65
N VAL A 5 -12.57 -76.78 -1.44
CA VAL A 5 -13.00 -75.58 -2.21
C VAL A 5 -13.55 -74.50 -1.27
N LEU A 6 -14.26 -74.91 -0.21
CA LEU A 6 -14.81 -73.99 0.79
C LEU A 6 -13.71 -73.36 1.67
N ARG A 7 -12.64 -74.10 1.99
CA ARG A 7 -11.49 -73.58 2.77
C ARG A 7 -10.64 -72.59 1.97
N LEU A 8 -10.49 -72.80 0.65
CA LEU A 8 -9.80 -71.85 -0.24
C LEU A 8 -10.61 -70.57 -0.47
N ALA A 9 -11.94 -70.67 -0.58
CA ALA A 9 -12.82 -69.51 -0.73
C ALA A 9 -12.86 -68.65 0.55
N VAL A 10 -12.89 -69.27 1.74
CA VAL A 10 -12.86 -68.55 3.03
C VAL A 10 -11.48 -67.93 3.30
N GLY A 11 -10.39 -68.61 2.92
CA GLY A 11 -9.04 -68.07 3.03
C GLY A 11 -8.79 -66.87 2.11
N ALA A 12 -9.31 -66.89 0.87
CA ALA A 12 -9.20 -65.76 -0.06
C ALA A 12 -10.07 -64.57 0.36
N ALA A 13 -11.24 -64.82 0.95
CA ALA A 13 -12.11 -63.77 1.48
C ALA A 13 -11.53 -63.06 2.72
N LEU A 14 -10.82 -63.78 3.61
CA LEU A 14 -10.13 -63.16 4.75
C LEU A 14 -8.89 -62.35 4.35
N LEU A 15 -8.20 -62.72 3.25
CA LEU A 15 -7.06 -61.97 2.71
C LEU A 15 -7.48 -60.64 2.03
N LEU A 16 -8.71 -60.55 1.52
CA LEU A 16 -9.25 -59.32 0.91
C LEU A 16 -9.71 -58.28 1.95
N VAL A 17 -9.99 -58.66 3.20
CA VAL A 17 -10.39 -57.73 4.26
C VAL A 17 -9.17 -57.07 4.94
N ALA A 18 -8.00 -57.72 4.92
CA ALA A 18 -6.78 -57.18 5.52
C ALA A 18 -6.03 -56.16 4.63
N ALA A 19 -6.41 -56.02 3.35
CA ALA A 19 -5.78 -55.08 2.43
C ALA A 19 -6.38 -53.66 2.48
N ASN A 20 -7.44 -53.44 3.27
CA ASN A 20 -7.98 -52.10 3.50
C ASN A 20 -7.18 -51.37 4.59
N CYS A 21 -5.87 -51.26 4.37
CA CYS A 21 -5.00 -50.34 5.09
C CYS A 21 -5.61 -48.95 4.93
N ALA A 22 -6.15 -48.41 6.03
CA ALA A 22 -6.62 -47.03 6.10
C ALA A 22 -5.53 -46.11 5.56
N LYS A 23 -5.76 -45.55 4.37
CA LYS A 23 -4.94 -44.50 3.78
C LYS A 23 -4.93 -43.36 4.81
N ARG A 24 -3.81 -43.17 5.51
CA ARG A 24 -3.61 -42.01 6.38
C ARG A 24 -3.54 -40.79 5.47
N ALA A 25 -4.69 -40.21 5.15
CA ALA A 25 -4.76 -38.87 4.64
C ALA A 25 -4.18 -37.95 5.74
N PRO A 26 -3.34 -36.96 5.39
CA PRO A 26 -3.02 -35.89 6.32
C PRO A 26 -4.33 -35.32 6.89
N PRO A 27 -4.40 -34.94 8.17
CA PRO A 27 -5.58 -34.26 8.67
C PRO A 27 -5.88 -33.11 7.69
N SER A 28 -7.10 -33.06 7.16
CA SER A 28 -7.53 -31.89 6.41
C SER A 28 -7.44 -30.73 7.39
N GLY A 29 -6.40 -29.91 7.27
CA GLY A 29 -6.30 -28.68 8.02
C GLY A 29 -7.64 -27.97 7.87
N GLY A 30 -8.12 -27.35 8.95
CA GLY A 30 -9.32 -26.53 8.88
C GLY A 30 -9.22 -25.49 7.76
N PRO A 31 -10.33 -24.80 7.44
CA PRO A 31 -10.28 -23.71 6.48
C PRO A 31 -9.10 -22.77 6.81
N PRO A 32 -8.38 -22.26 5.80
CA PRO A 32 -7.29 -21.31 6.03
C PRO A 32 -7.76 -20.14 6.90
N ASP A 33 -6.92 -19.76 7.85
CA ASP A 33 -7.16 -18.57 8.65
C ASP A 33 -6.86 -17.33 7.82
N LEU A 34 -7.85 -16.44 7.72
CA LEU A 34 -7.81 -15.20 6.96
C LEU A 34 -8.17 -13.99 7.82
N GLU A 35 -8.41 -14.15 9.14
CA GLU A 35 -8.74 -13.03 10.02
C GLU A 35 -7.48 -12.19 10.29
N PRO A 36 -7.49 -10.88 10.03
CA PRO A 36 -6.33 -10.05 10.36
C PRO A 36 -6.13 -9.91 11.88
N PRO A 37 -4.89 -10.01 12.39
CA PRO A 37 -4.61 -9.79 13.80
C PRO A 37 -4.95 -8.34 14.21
N ARG A 38 -5.33 -8.15 15.47
CA ARG A 38 -5.65 -6.86 16.07
C ARG A 38 -4.78 -6.61 17.30
N LEU A 39 -4.24 -5.41 17.44
CA LEU A 39 -3.69 -4.95 18.73
C LEU A 39 -4.85 -4.71 19.70
N ILE A 40 -4.87 -5.44 20.82
CA ILE A 40 -5.97 -5.38 21.81
C ILE A 40 -5.59 -4.67 23.11
N ALA A 41 -4.30 -4.59 23.44
CA ALA A 41 -3.81 -3.89 24.62
C ALA A 41 -2.34 -3.50 24.44
N SER A 42 -1.93 -2.45 25.14
CA SER A 42 -0.54 -2.01 25.22
C SER A 42 -0.16 -1.67 26.66
N HIS A 43 1.12 -1.69 26.96
CA HIS A 43 1.64 -1.08 28.17
C HIS A 43 2.91 -0.29 27.81
N PRO A 44 2.96 1.02 28.06
CA PRO A 44 1.88 1.89 28.56
C PRO A 44 0.64 1.91 27.66
N ASP A 45 -0.49 2.36 28.21
CA ASP A 45 -1.69 2.67 27.42
C ASP A 45 -1.47 3.97 26.65
N SER A 46 -2.17 4.11 25.51
CA SER A 46 -2.15 5.37 24.76
C SER A 46 -2.77 6.49 25.59
N GLY A 47 -2.13 7.66 25.62
CA GLY A 47 -2.48 8.80 26.47
C GLY A 47 -1.84 8.77 27.86
N ALA A 48 -1.10 7.71 28.23
CA ALA A 48 -0.47 7.63 29.54
C ALA A 48 0.59 8.74 29.75
N ALA A 49 0.60 9.30 30.95
CA ALA A 49 1.60 10.27 31.42
C ALA A 49 2.35 9.73 32.63
N SER A 50 3.41 10.43 33.05
CA SER A 50 4.29 10.02 34.15
C SER A 50 4.82 8.59 34.01
N VAL A 51 5.01 8.14 32.77
CA VAL A 51 5.50 6.78 32.49
C VAL A 51 6.92 6.63 33.02
N PRO A 52 7.22 5.58 33.82
CA PRO A 52 8.57 5.34 34.30
C PRO A 52 9.55 5.14 33.14
N ARG A 53 10.73 5.77 33.24
CA ARG A 53 11.74 5.73 32.16
C ARG A 53 12.30 4.33 31.86
N GLY A 54 12.23 3.42 32.83
CA GLY A 54 12.64 2.02 32.70
C GLY A 54 11.48 1.05 32.48
N VAL A 55 10.31 1.55 32.06
CA VAL A 55 9.13 0.70 31.82
C VAL A 55 9.40 -0.32 30.70
N GLY A 56 8.86 -1.53 30.84
CA GLY A 56 8.81 -2.48 29.74
C GLY A 56 7.67 -2.13 28.78
N LEU A 57 7.99 -1.96 27.50
CA LEU A 57 6.97 -1.67 26.49
C LEU A 57 6.37 -2.99 25.99
N SER A 58 5.07 -3.19 26.15
CA SER A 58 4.39 -4.42 25.69
C SER A 58 3.18 -4.15 24.82
N LEU A 59 2.94 -5.10 23.91
CA LEU A 59 1.83 -5.10 22.95
C LEU A 59 1.20 -6.48 22.98
N THR A 60 -0.11 -6.55 23.15
CA THR A 60 -0.88 -7.80 23.14
C THR A 60 -1.82 -7.82 21.94
N PHE A 61 -1.77 -8.90 21.17
CA PHE A 61 -2.56 -9.09 19.96
C PHE A 61 -3.74 -10.05 20.18
N SER A 62 -4.70 -10.06 19.25
CA SER A 62 -5.85 -10.98 19.22
C SER A 62 -5.43 -12.44 18.99
N GLU A 63 -4.23 -12.69 18.50
CA GLU A 63 -3.74 -14.04 18.20
C GLU A 63 -2.21 -14.11 18.29
N GLY A 64 -1.67 -15.30 17.99
CA GLY A 64 -0.22 -15.50 17.96
C GLY A 64 0.39 -14.83 16.74
N MET A 65 1.31 -13.91 16.97
CA MET A 65 2.04 -13.24 15.90
C MET A 65 3.27 -14.04 15.47
N GLU A 66 3.74 -13.79 14.25
CA GLU A 66 5.08 -14.23 13.80
C GLU A 66 6.16 -13.28 14.38
N PRO A 67 7.08 -13.79 15.23
CA PRO A 67 8.04 -12.96 15.93
C PRO A 67 8.92 -12.06 15.06
N ARG A 68 9.44 -12.55 13.93
CA ARG A 68 10.39 -11.80 13.11
C ARG A 68 9.69 -10.65 12.38
N SER A 69 8.64 -10.95 11.62
CA SER A 69 7.90 -9.92 10.88
C SER A 69 7.30 -8.85 11.82
N THR A 70 6.86 -9.26 13.00
CA THR A 70 6.30 -8.32 13.99
C THR A 70 7.37 -7.48 14.67
N ALA A 71 8.52 -8.06 15.02
CA ALA A 71 9.67 -7.30 15.52
C ALA A 71 10.15 -6.27 14.48
N ASP A 72 10.27 -6.72 13.23
CA ASP A 72 10.60 -5.91 12.05
C ASP A 72 9.48 -4.94 11.66
N ALA A 73 8.35 -4.90 12.38
CA ALA A 73 7.23 -3.98 12.19
C ALA A 73 7.01 -3.04 13.39
N ILE A 74 7.73 -3.22 14.50
CA ILE A 74 7.65 -2.36 15.69
C ILE A 74 8.75 -1.30 15.67
N ALA A 75 8.43 -0.07 16.06
CA ALA A 75 9.39 1.02 16.22
C ALA A 75 8.96 2.00 17.32
N LEU A 76 9.89 2.86 17.75
CA LEU A 76 9.63 3.94 18.70
C LEU A 76 9.99 5.29 18.05
N ALA A 77 9.16 6.31 18.26
CA ALA A 77 9.43 7.70 17.89
C ALA A 77 9.42 8.58 19.16
N PRO A 78 10.46 9.37 19.49
CA PRO A 78 11.79 9.34 18.89
C PRO A 78 12.46 7.96 19.00
N PRO A 79 13.46 7.64 18.15
CA PRO A 79 14.11 6.34 18.17
C PRO A 79 14.81 6.07 19.50
N VAL A 80 14.59 4.86 20.02
CA VAL A 80 15.32 4.24 21.13
C VAL A 80 15.63 2.82 20.72
N GLU A 81 16.88 2.40 20.88
CA GLU A 81 17.31 1.06 20.47
C GLU A 81 16.55 -0.02 21.24
N ILE A 82 15.91 -0.94 20.51
CA ILE A 82 15.29 -2.13 21.07
C ILE A 82 16.31 -3.27 20.99
N ARG A 83 16.91 -3.61 22.13
CA ARG A 83 17.94 -4.65 22.21
C ARG A 83 17.39 -6.04 21.85
N ARG A 84 16.15 -6.34 22.25
CA ARG A 84 15.48 -7.60 21.92
C ARG A 84 13.98 -7.52 22.18
N PHE A 85 13.24 -8.40 21.52
CA PHE A 85 11.85 -8.70 21.84
C PHE A 85 11.74 -9.98 22.67
N ARG A 86 10.85 -9.98 23.66
CA ARG A 86 10.47 -11.15 24.45
C ARG A 86 9.02 -11.50 24.15
N TRP A 87 8.76 -12.76 23.86
CA TRP A 87 7.43 -13.25 23.51
C TRP A 87 6.84 -14.10 24.63
N SER A 88 5.58 -13.86 24.96
CA SER A 88 4.78 -14.69 25.85
C SER A 88 3.37 -14.83 25.27
N GLY A 89 3.09 -15.98 24.64
CA GLY A 89 1.83 -16.21 23.94
C GLY A 89 1.59 -15.18 22.82
N ARG A 90 0.57 -14.34 23.00
CA ARG A 90 0.16 -13.28 22.05
C ARG A 90 0.75 -11.91 22.40
N THR A 91 1.62 -11.85 23.40
CA THR A 91 2.20 -10.60 23.89
C THR A 91 3.67 -10.54 23.54
N VAL A 92 4.08 -9.40 23.00
CA VAL A 92 5.48 -9.05 22.78
C VAL A 92 5.88 -7.93 23.74
N THR A 93 7.05 -8.06 24.36
CA THR A 93 7.67 -7.03 25.20
C THR A 93 8.98 -6.58 24.55
N ALA A 94 9.09 -5.30 24.19
CA ALA A 94 10.33 -4.69 23.74
C ALA A 94 11.22 -4.36 24.94
N VAL A 95 12.45 -4.89 24.93
CA VAL A 95 13.47 -4.58 25.94
C VAL A 95 14.41 -3.54 25.34
N LEU A 96 14.34 -2.31 25.85
CA LEU A 96 15.16 -1.20 25.39
C LEU A 96 16.63 -1.38 25.81
N ALA A 97 17.55 -0.87 25.00
CA ALA A 97 18.98 -0.83 25.31
C ALA A 97 19.29 0.24 26.37
N GLU A 98 18.52 1.33 26.37
CA GLU A 98 18.65 2.45 27.29
C GLU A 98 17.29 2.85 27.87
N SER A 99 17.30 3.58 28.98
CA SER A 99 16.09 4.15 29.57
C SER A 99 15.53 5.27 28.70
N LEU A 100 14.21 5.40 28.67
CA LEU A 100 13.53 6.51 28.01
C LEU A 100 14.03 7.87 28.54
N ARG A 101 13.99 8.89 27.69
CA ARG A 101 14.31 10.27 28.06
C ARG A 101 13.25 10.83 29.00
N ALA A 102 13.64 11.74 29.89
CA ALA A 102 12.70 12.46 30.75
C ALA A 102 11.94 13.52 29.95
N ASP A 103 10.71 13.84 30.36
CA ASP A 103 9.84 14.84 29.72
C ASP A 103 9.71 14.66 28.19
N GLN A 104 9.51 13.41 27.77
CA GLN A 104 9.48 13.03 26.36
C GLN A 104 8.22 12.22 26.05
N THR A 105 7.50 12.65 25.01
CA THR A 105 6.46 11.84 24.37
C THR A 105 7.10 10.81 23.46
N TYR A 106 6.64 9.57 23.54
CA TYR A 106 6.99 8.48 22.66
C TYR A 106 5.76 7.97 21.93
N THR A 107 5.93 7.60 20.66
CA THR A 107 4.97 6.81 19.89
C THR A 107 5.55 5.42 19.68
N LEU A 108 4.93 4.42 20.29
CA LEU A 108 5.19 3.02 19.99
C LEU A 108 4.31 2.61 18.82
N PHE A 109 4.97 2.33 17.71
CA PHE A 109 4.34 2.11 16.42
C PHE A 109 4.41 0.63 16.01
N VAL A 110 3.33 0.12 15.41
CA VAL A 110 3.23 -1.19 14.76
C VAL A 110 2.77 -0.97 13.32
N GLY A 111 3.63 -1.29 12.36
CA GLY A 111 3.35 -1.13 10.93
C GLY A 111 2.65 -2.34 10.28
N TYR A 112 2.27 -2.18 9.01
CA TYR A 112 1.56 -3.20 8.22
C TYR A 112 2.36 -4.49 8.03
N GLY A 113 3.69 -4.45 8.19
CA GLY A 113 4.56 -5.63 8.13
C GLY A 113 4.32 -6.66 9.25
N ALA A 114 3.63 -6.29 10.33
CA ALA A 114 3.32 -7.21 11.42
C ALA A 114 2.32 -8.27 10.95
N ARG A 115 2.72 -9.54 10.99
CA ARG A 115 1.91 -10.67 10.51
C ARG A 115 1.67 -11.70 11.60
N ASP A 116 0.52 -12.36 11.53
CA ASP A 116 0.26 -13.56 12.32
C ASP A 116 1.11 -14.76 11.85
N ARG A 117 0.90 -15.92 12.46
CA ARG A 117 1.59 -17.17 12.06
C ARG A 117 1.06 -17.79 10.77
N HIS A 118 -0.10 -17.35 10.28
CA HIS A 118 -0.70 -17.78 9.03
C HIS A 118 -0.34 -16.86 7.85
N GLY A 119 0.35 -15.74 8.11
CA GLY A 119 0.78 -14.76 7.13
C GLY A 119 -0.18 -13.58 6.95
N ASN A 120 -1.27 -13.48 7.72
CA ASN A 120 -2.20 -12.37 7.63
C ASN A 120 -1.58 -11.11 8.27
N PRO A 121 -1.53 -9.98 7.54
CA PRO A 121 -1.02 -8.72 8.09
C PRO A 121 -2.03 -8.07 9.04
N ILE A 122 -1.55 -7.25 9.96
CA ILE A 122 -2.43 -6.35 10.72
C ILE A 122 -3.23 -5.48 9.74
N ALA A 123 -4.54 -5.36 9.95
CA ALA A 123 -5.42 -4.67 9.01
C ALA A 123 -5.09 -3.17 8.85
N ARG A 124 -4.55 -2.55 9.89
CA ARG A 124 -4.08 -1.16 9.90
C ARG A 124 -2.99 -0.94 10.93
N GLY A 125 -2.06 -0.04 10.62
CA GLY A 125 -1.02 0.37 11.56
C GLY A 125 -1.59 0.82 12.91
N ARG A 126 -0.79 0.72 13.96
CA ARG A 126 -1.16 1.12 15.32
C ARG A 126 -0.11 2.03 15.91
N ALA A 127 -0.56 3.08 16.58
CA ALA A 127 0.28 4.00 17.32
C ALA A 127 -0.22 4.05 18.76
N VAL A 128 0.68 3.82 19.71
CA VAL A 128 0.45 3.95 21.14
C VAL A 128 1.31 5.11 21.60
N VAL A 129 0.68 6.23 21.92
CA VAL A 129 1.39 7.46 22.27
C VAL A 129 1.37 7.64 23.78
N PHE A 130 2.51 7.81 24.43
CA PHE A 130 2.62 7.99 25.88
C PHE A 130 3.75 8.97 26.21
N THR A 131 3.83 9.45 27.45
CA THR A 131 4.89 10.37 27.85
C THR A 131 5.50 10.03 29.20
N THR A 132 6.80 10.27 29.33
CA THR A 132 7.51 10.25 30.62
C THR A 132 7.36 11.57 31.39
N GLY A 133 6.79 12.61 30.75
CA GLY A 133 6.48 13.89 31.38
C GLY A 133 5.32 13.81 32.37
N GLY A 134 5.21 14.81 33.25
CA GLY A 134 4.20 14.83 34.31
C GLY A 134 2.75 14.88 33.81
N SER A 135 2.53 15.35 32.58
CA SER A 135 1.23 15.42 31.92
C SER A 135 1.35 15.10 30.43
N PHE A 136 0.27 14.59 29.83
CA PHE A 136 0.23 14.30 28.40
C PHE A 136 0.17 15.61 27.60
N PRO A 137 1.09 15.86 26.65
CA PRO A 137 1.06 17.09 25.87
C PRO A 137 -0.19 17.20 25.00
N ARG A 138 -0.78 18.40 24.98
CA ARG A 138 -2.01 18.68 24.23
C ARG A 138 -1.80 18.95 22.74
N GLY A 139 -0.56 18.93 22.25
CA GLY A 139 -0.27 19.25 20.86
C GLY A 139 -0.84 18.19 19.91
N VAL A 140 -1.59 18.62 18.91
CA VAL A 140 -2.17 17.73 17.90
C VAL A 140 -2.06 18.33 16.50
N ILE A 141 -1.62 17.52 15.55
CA ILE A 141 -1.66 17.82 14.12
C ILE A 141 -2.62 16.83 13.45
N GLU A 142 -3.67 17.35 12.85
CA GLU A 142 -4.74 16.63 12.16
C GLU A 142 -5.03 17.26 10.81
N GLY A 143 -5.60 16.46 9.91
CA GLY A 143 -5.94 16.89 8.57
C GLY A 143 -6.21 15.73 7.64
N ARG A 144 -6.04 16.00 6.34
CA ARG A 144 -6.28 15.01 5.27
C ARG A 144 -5.13 14.95 4.27
N LEU A 145 -4.70 13.72 3.95
CA LEU A 145 -3.84 13.39 2.84
C LEU A 145 -4.68 13.07 1.61
N GLU A 146 -4.51 13.86 0.56
CA GLU A 146 -4.91 13.52 -0.79
C GLU A 146 -3.76 12.78 -1.48
N ALA A 147 -3.85 11.46 -1.49
CA ALA A 147 -2.90 10.58 -2.18
C ALA A 147 -3.35 10.36 -3.62
N ARG A 148 -2.46 10.62 -4.59
CA ARG A 148 -2.70 10.32 -6.02
C ARG A 148 -1.67 9.30 -6.52
N GLY A 149 -2.16 8.21 -7.10
CA GLY A 149 -1.29 7.14 -7.62
C GLY A 149 -0.74 6.20 -6.55
N PHE A 150 -1.34 6.19 -5.36
CA PHE A 150 -1.10 5.23 -4.28
C PHE A 150 -2.25 5.30 -3.26
N SER A 151 -2.31 4.32 -2.34
CA SER A 151 -3.32 4.30 -1.27
C SER A 151 -2.89 5.17 -0.10
N ALA A 152 -3.75 6.07 0.38
CA ALA A 152 -3.42 6.90 1.55
C ALA A 152 -3.11 6.07 2.81
N GLY A 153 -3.75 4.90 2.96
CA GLY A 153 -3.53 4.02 4.10
C GLY A 153 -2.14 3.38 4.17
N SER A 154 -1.33 3.45 3.10
CA SER A 154 0.08 3.01 3.14
C SER A 154 1.05 4.14 3.53
N ALA A 155 0.51 5.30 3.93
CA ALA A 155 1.31 6.46 4.29
C ALA A 155 1.41 6.69 5.81
N TYR A 156 2.52 7.32 6.18
CA TYR A 156 2.83 7.78 7.52
C TYR A 156 3.19 9.25 7.47
N LEU A 157 2.90 9.96 8.56
CA LEU A 157 3.42 11.31 8.77
C LEU A 157 4.62 11.26 9.67
N TRP A 158 5.77 11.66 9.17
CA TRP A 158 6.96 11.86 9.98
C TRP A 158 7.03 13.31 10.39
N CYS A 159 7.02 13.55 11.71
CA CYS A 159 7.09 14.88 12.27
C CYS A 159 8.45 15.09 12.93
N TYR A 160 9.02 16.26 12.67
CA TYR A 160 10.31 16.69 13.18
C TYR A 160 10.14 18.01 13.92
N ASP A 161 10.69 18.11 15.12
CA ASP A 161 10.79 19.38 15.84
C ASP A 161 11.67 20.33 15.00
N ALA A 162 11.11 21.48 14.63
CA ALA A 162 11.78 22.46 13.80
C ALA A 162 13.05 23.02 14.45
N ALA A 163 13.17 22.96 15.78
CA ALA A 163 14.38 23.36 16.50
C ALA A 163 15.57 22.40 16.26
N ARG A 164 15.33 21.16 15.81
CA ARG A 164 16.41 20.22 15.46
C ARG A 164 17.13 20.59 14.18
N ASN A 165 16.49 21.37 13.30
CA ASN A 165 17.00 21.74 11.98
C ASN A 165 17.57 20.53 11.19
N HIS A 166 16.95 19.36 11.35
CA HIS A 166 17.31 18.12 10.69
C HIS A 166 16.37 17.85 9.51
N ALA A 167 16.92 17.32 8.42
CA ALA A 167 16.16 16.67 7.36
C ALA A 167 16.08 15.16 7.65
N PRO A 168 15.04 14.45 7.17
CA PRO A 168 14.97 13.00 7.28
C PRO A 168 16.25 12.34 6.75
N ASP A 169 16.82 11.44 7.54
CA ASP A 169 17.91 10.59 7.08
C ASP A 169 17.41 9.49 6.12
N SER A 170 18.34 8.84 5.41
CA SER A 170 18.00 7.79 4.46
C SER A 170 17.51 6.49 5.11
N THR A 171 17.50 6.40 6.45
CA THR A 171 17.16 5.17 7.16
C THR A 171 15.68 5.09 7.53
N ALA A 172 14.91 6.17 7.43
CA ALA A 172 13.48 6.19 7.79
C ALA A 172 13.19 5.90 9.28
N HIS A 173 14.12 6.23 10.19
CA HIS A 173 13.96 5.96 11.63
C HIS A 173 14.22 7.17 12.54
N ASP A 174 14.47 8.36 12.00
CA ASP A 174 14.97 9.53 12.75
C ASP A 174 13.88 10.53 13.18
N PHE A 175 12.61 10.19 13.00
CA PHE A 175 11.48 11.06 13.30
C PHE A 175 11.23 11.26 14.80
N ASP A 176 10.74 12.44 15.19
CA ASP A 176 10.39 12.78 16.58
C ASP A 176 9.00 12.28 16.97
N ALA A 177 8.07 12.28 16.02
CA ALA A 177 6.74 11.71 16.17
C ALA A 177 6.29 11.09 14.83
N ILE A 178 5.40 10.11 14.93
CA ILE A 178 4.79 9.47 13.76
C ILE A 178 3.27 9.55 13.85
N GLY A 179 2.64 9.97 12.75
CA GLY A 179 1.20 9.93 12.55
C GLY A 179 0.80 8.81 11.61
N LEU A 180 -0.38 8.24 11.87
CA LEU A 180 -1.00 7.28 10.96
C LEU A 180 -1.93 8.02 10.00
N VAL A 181 -1.97 7.54 8.77
CA VAL A 181 -2.94 7.96 7.77
C VAL A 181 -3.96 6.84 7.60
N ASP A 182 -5.23 7.17 7.78
CA ASP A 182 -6.35 6.28 7.54
C ASP A 182 -6.55 6.04 6.03
N PRO A 183 -7.18 4.92 5.62
CA PRO A 183 -7.41 4.63 4.20
C PRO A 183 -8.20 5.71 3.44
N ASP A 184 -9.00 6.52 4.13
CA ASP A 184 -9.76 7.64 3.55
C ASP A 184 -8.95 8.95 3.46
N GLY A 185 -7.69 8.93 3.91
CA GLY A 185 -6.76 10.03 3.95
C GLY A 185 -6.76 10.84 5.24
N GLY A 186 -7.65 10.58 6.21
CA GLY A 186 -7.58 11.24 7.51
C GLY A 186 -6.26 10.96 8.21
N PHE A 187 -5.66 11.92 8.90
CA PHE A 187 -4.45 11.67 9.67
C PHE A 187 -4.47 12.37 11.02
N ARG A 188 -3.69 11.83 11.96
CA ARG A 188 -3.55 12.38 13.30
C ARG A 188 -2.18 12.11 13.91
N VAL A 189 -1.59 13.15 14.50
CA VAL A 189 -0.33 13.10 15.27
C VAL A 189 -0.55 13.76 16.63
N PRO A 190 -0.81 13.00 17.71
CA PRO A 190 -1.04 13.57 19.03
C PRO A 190 0.21 13.58 19.92
N GLY A 191 0.10 14.23 21.07
CA GLY A 191 1.15 14.22 22.10
C GLY A 191 2.34 15.11 21.76
N LEU A 192 2.15 16.08 20.86
CA LEU A 192 3.17 17.02 20.45
C LEU A 192 3.39 18.09 21.53
N ARG A 193 4.64 18.55 21.64
CA ARG A 193 5.03 19.60 22.58
C ARG A 193 4.40 20.93 22.16
N VAL A 194 4.02 21.73 23.16
CA VAL A 194 3.46 23.06 22.97
C VAL A 194 4.12 24.01 23.98
N PRO A 195 4.65 25.17 23.56
CA PRO A 195 4.77 25.64 22.17
C PRO A 195 5.91 24.94 21.42
N ALA A 196 5.72 24.66 20.13
CA ALA A 196 6.77 24.14 19.25
C ALA A 196 6.39 24.34 17.77
N GLY A 197 7.40 24.30 16.90
CA GLY A 197 7.22 24.23 15.45
C GLY A 197 7.54 22.83 14.93
N TYR A 198 6.79 22.35 13.95
CA TYR A 198 6.96 21.02 13.36
C TYR A 198 7.09 21.11 11.84
N ARG A 199 8.07 20.37 11.31
CA ARG A 199 8.15 20.06 9.89
C ARG A 199 7.62 18.65 9.68
N VAL A 200 6.91 18.43 8.58
CA VAL A 200 6.22 17.17 8.31
C VAL A 200 6.63 16.63 6.96
N TRP A 201 6.84 15.31 6.90
CA TRP A 201 7.00 14.56 5.67
C TRP A 201 5.93 13.49 5.60
N VAL A 202 5.43 13.26 4.39
CA VAL A 202 4.59 12.10 4.08
C VAL A 202 5.51 11.02 3.54
N PHE A 203 5.60 9.91 4.25
CA PHE A 203 6.27 8.71 3.78
C PHE A 203 5.22 7.70 3.32
N ALA A 204 5.19 7.37 2.03
CA ALA A 204 4.36 6.29 1.51
C ALA A 204 5.22 5.05 1.29
N ASP A 205 5.01 4.05 2.14
CA ASP A 205 5.68 2.75 2.09
C ASP A 205 4.95 1.84 1.10
N LEU A 206 5.37 1.86 -0.18
CA LEU A 206 4.64 1.22 -1.26
C LEU A 206 4.86 -0.29 -1.28
N ASN A 207 5.96 -0.78 -0.72
CA ASN A 207 6.27 -2.21 -0.62
C ASN A 207 6.00 -2.80 0.79
N ASN A 208 5.60 -1.95 1.76
CA ASN A 208 5.28 -2.31 3.15
C ASN A 208 6.45 -2.94 3.91
N ASN A 209 7.68 -2.50 3.64
CA ASN A 209 8.88 -3.03 4.29
C ASN A 209 9.51 -2.08 5.33
N ARG A 210 8.91 -0.90 5.52
CA ARG A 210 9.32 0.18 6.45
C ARG A 210 10.71 0.78 6.21
N SER A 211 11.40 0.39 5.14
CA SER A 211 12.65 1.00 4.75
C SER A 211 12.36 1.96 3.62
N PHE A 212 12.82 3.20 3.72
CA PHE A 212 12.70 4.11 2.58
C PHE A 212 13.62 3.66 1.45
N GLU A 213 13.04 3.23 0.34
CA GLU A 213 13.75 2.98 -0.90
C GLU A 213 13.38 4.05 -1.92
N PRO A 214 14.28 4.99 -2.29
CA PRO A 214 13.96 6.07 -3.21
C PRO A 214 13.40 5.60 -4.57
N ALA A 215 13.79 4.39 -5.01
CA ALA A 215 13.33 3.77 -6.24
C ALA A 215 11.92 3.15 -6.14
N THR A 216 11.44 2.87 -4.93
CA THR A 216 10.18 2.14 -4.69
C THR A 216 9.16 3.03 -3.97
N ASP A 217 9.57 3.72 -2.92
CA ASP A 217 8.72 4.46 -1.99
C ASP A 217 8.71 5.96 -2.28
N LEU A 218 7.82 6.67 -1.57
CA LEU A 218 7.68 8.11 -1.67
C LEU A 218 8.02 8.76 -0.35
N LEU A 219 8.81 9.83 -0.41
CA LEU A 219 9.07 10.70 0.72
C LEU A 219 8.87 12.14 0.24
N ALA A 220 7.76 12.75 0.66
CA ALA A 220 7.36 14.08 0.22
C ALA A 220 7.40 15.07 1.39
N PRO A 221 8.20 16.15 1.33
CA PRO A 221 8.12 17.22 2.31
C PRO A 221 6.77 17.93 2.22
N VAL A 222 6.24 18.32 3.37
CA VAL A 222 5.19 19.33 3.47
C VAL A 222 5.87 20.69 3.61
N ASP A 223 5.67 21.57 2.64
CA ASP A 223 6.30 22.90 2.56
C ASP A 223 5.72 23.93 3.55
N THR A 224 5.21 23.47 4.69
CA THR A 224 4.61 24.31 5.74
C THR A 224 5.24 24.00 7.08
N LEU A 225 5.81 25.02 7.73
CA LEU A 225 6.15 24.94 9.15
C LEU A 225 4.86 25.04 9.97
N ILE A 226 4.52 23.97 10.70
CA ILE A 226 3.32 23.91 11.52
C ILE A 226 3.66 24.38 12.93
N ALA A 227 3.11 25.52 13.34
CA ALA A 227 3.36 26.09 14.67
C ALA A 227 2.22 25.76 15.64
N LEU A 228 2.51 24.98 16.68
CA LEU A 228 1.60 24.76 17.80
C LEU A 228 1.91 25.76 18.90
N THR A 229 0.91 26.54 19.30
CA THR A 229 1.04 27.58 20.33
C THR A 229 0.20 27.24 21.54
N THR A 230 0.43 27.95 22.65
CA THR A 230 -0.38 27.72 23.85
C THR A 230 -1.86 28.04 23.64
N GLN A 231 -2.18 28.97 22.73
CA GLN A 231 -3.53 29.38 22.34
C GLN A 231 -4.14 28.50 21.24
N ALA A 232 -3.31 27.95 20.36
CA ALA A 232 -3.70 27.02 19.30
C ALA A 232 -2.82 25.76 19.37
N PRO A 233 -3.09 24.86 20.35
CA PRO A 233 -2.33 23.63 20.51
C PRO A 233 -2.71 22.54 19.50
N GLU A 234 -3.85 22.70 18.82
CA GLU A 234 -4.42 21.73 17.90
C GLU A 234 -4.66 22.40 16.55
N ILE A 235 -4.33 21.70 15.47
CA ILE A 235 -4.60 22.12 14.09
C ILE A 235 -5.25 20.94 13.38
N ASP A 236 -6.41 21.16 12.75
CA ASP A 236 -7.28 20.13 12.17
C ASP A 236 -7.62 20.35 10.68
N SER A 237 -7.19 21.47 10.12
CA SER A 237 -7.59 21.94 8.77
C SER A 237 -6.51 21.72 7.71
N LEU A 238 -5.48 20.95 8.01
CA LEU A 238 -4.38 20.71 7.08
C LEU A 238 -4.80 19.80 5.93
N ARG A 239 -4.34 20.14 4.72
CA ARG A 239 -4.51 19.32 3.53
C ARG A 239 -3.17 19.13 2.86
N PHE A 240 -2.74 17.89 2.72
CA PHE A 240 -1.51 17.54 2.02
C PHE A 240 -1.89 16.85 0.71
N LEU A 241 -1.31 17.30 -0.40
CA LEU A 241 -1.40 16.61 -1.68
C LEU A 241 -0.07 15.92 -1.94
N VAL A 242 -0.10 14.61 -2.11
CA VAL A 242 1.08 13.84 -2.51
C VAL A 242 0.72 13.04 -3.74
N VAL A 243 1.54 13.22 -4.78
CA VAL A 243 1.38 12.51 -6.05
C VAL A 243 2.56 11.57 -6.19
N ASN A 244 2.28 10.30 -6.45
CA ASN A 244 3.31 9.35 -6.87
C ASN A 244 3.80 9.76 -8.28
N PRO A 245 5.04 10.27 -8.43
CA PRO A 245 5.53 10.76 -9.72
C PRO A 245 5.71 9.64 -10.75
N ARG A 246 5.68 8.38 -10.30
CA ARG A 246 5.80 7.17 -11.13
C ARG A 246 4.45 6.52 -11.41
N ALA A 247 3.35 7.05 -10.90
CA ALA A 247 2.05 6.43 -11.13
C ALA A 247 1.60 6.66 -12.58
N PRO A 248 1.14 5.62 -13.29
CA PRO A 248 0.58 5.79 -14.61
C PRO A 248 -0.67 6.67 -14.55
N GLY A 249 -0.91 7.42 -15.62
CA GLY A 249 -2.18 8.10 -15.84
C GLY A 249 -3.15 7.20 -16.61
N HIS A 250 -4.43 7.42 -16.39
CA HIS A 250 -5.52 6.72 -17.06
C HIS A 250 -6.07 7.60 -18.17
N VAL A 251 -6.04 7.10 -19.40
CA VAL A 251 -6.58 7.80 -20.57
C VAL A 251 -7.80 7.05 -21.07
N LYS A 252 -8.96 7.71 -21.03
CA LYS A 252 -10.24 7.17 -21.48
C LYS A 252 -10.82 8.02 -22.60
N GLY A 253 -11.50 7.35 -23.52
CA GLY A 253 -12.06 8.02 -24.67
C GLY A 253 -12.93 7.11 -25.52
N ALA A 254 -13.37 7.63 -26.65
CA ALA A 254 -14.17 6.93 -27.62
C ALA A 254 -13.63 7.12 -29.04
N VAL A 255 -13.83 6.10 -29.86
CA VAL A 255 -13.61 6.16 -31.30
C VAL A 255 -14.95 6.47 -31.96
N LEU A 256 -15.04 7.64 -32.60
CA LEU A 256 -16.20 7.99 -33.40
C LEU A 256 -16.00 7.44 -34.81
N ASP A 257 -16.79 6.42 -35.14
CA ASP A 257 -16.81 5.82 -36.46
C ASP A 257 -18.17 6.05 -37.14
N SER A 258 -18.19 6.96 -38.10
CA SER A 258 -19.34 7.25 -38.95
C SER A 258 -19.20 6.67 -40.36
N LEU A 259 -18.23 5.78 -40.57
CA LEU A 259 -17.96 5.20 -41.87
C LEU A 259 -18.92 4.03 -42.14
N PRO A 260 -19.30 3.81 -43.42
CA PRO A 260 -20.23 2.75 -43.79
C PRO A 260 -19.64 1.34 -43.65
N GLN A 261 -18.31 1.22 -43.48
CA GLN A 261 -17.62 -0.05 -43.32
C GLN A 261 -17.50 -0.41 -41.84
N HIS A 262 -18.11 -1.52 -41.45
CA HIS A 262 -18.13 -1.98 -40.05
C HIS A 262 -17.29 -3.24 -39.81
N GLU A 263 -16.63 -3.76 -40.84
CA GLU A 263 -15.74 -4.93 -40.72
C GLU A 263 -14.42 -4.56 -40.03
N GLY A 264 -13.90 -5.47 -39.21
CA GLY A 264 -12.65 -5.27 -38.46
C GLY A 264 -12.84 -4.71 -37.07
N ASN A 265 -11.77 -4.75 -36.28
CA ASN A 265 -11.75 -4.27 -34.91
C ASN A 265 -11.32 -2.80 -34.87
N LEU A 266 -11.90 -2.01 -33.98
CA LEU A 266 -11.36 -0.68 -33.67
C LEU A 266 -10.19 -0.83 -32.70
N VAL A 267 -9.01 -0.44 -33.15
CA VAL A 267 -7.78 -0.49 -32.37
C VAL A 267 -7.28 0.93 -32.17
N VAL A 268 -6.93 1.26 -30.94
CA VAL A 268 -6.24 2.49 -30.59
C VAL A 268 -4.79 2.16 -30.27
N ALA A 269 -3.86 2.87 -30.89
CA ALA A 269 -2.44 2.81 -30.60
C ALA A 269 -2.04 4.07 -29.82
N ALA A 270 -1.38 3.90 -28.69
CA ALA A 270 -0.65 4.94 -27.98
C ALA A 270 0.84 4.70 -28.18
N VAL A 271 1.57 5.69 -28.69
CA VAL A 271 3.02 5.61 -28.93
C VAL A 271 3.69 6.73 -28.15
N ALA A 272 4.72 6.42 -27.37
CA ALA A 272 5.47 7.44 -26.64
C ALA A 272 6.27 8.31 -27.62
N ASP A 273 6.20 9.62 -27.46
CA ASP A 273 6.87 10.58 -28.36
C ASP A 273 8.41 10.52 -28.20
N THR A 274 8.89 10.12 -27.03
CA THR A 274 10.33 10.02 -26.71
C THR A 274 10.97 8.69 -27.12
N ASP A 275 10.15 7.64 -27.29
CA ASP A 275 10.60 6.30 -27.66
C ASP A 275 9.47 5.58 -28.40
N THR A 276 9.55 5.59 -29.72
CA THR A 276 8.50 5.01 -30.57
C THR A 276 8.40 3.48 -30.46
N THR A 277 9.38 2.81 -29.83
CA THR A 277 9.29 1.37 -29.54
C THR A 277 8.33 1.10 -28.39
N ARG A 278 8.07 2.09 -27.53
CA ARG A 278 7.04 2.03 -26.49
C ARG A 278 5.69 2.34 -27.10
N ARG A 279 5.05 1.29 -27.61
CA ARG A 279 3.68 1.30 -28.15
C ARG A 279 2.78 0.41 -27.31
N VAL A 280 1.63 0.95 -26.91
CA VAL A 280 0.55 0.21 -26.24
C VAL A 280 -0.66 0.19 -27.17
N LEU A 281 -1.37 -0.93 -27.20
CA LEU A 281 -2.58 -1.09 -28.00
C LEU A 281 -3.76 -1.42 -27.10
N ALA A 282 -4.88 -0.75 -27.37
CA ALA A 282 -6.17 -1.06 -26.76
C ALA A 282 -7.17 -1.34 -27.88
N MET A 283 -7.99 -2.38 -27.71
CA MET A 283 -9.14 -2.59 -28.56
C MET A 283 -10.32 -1.82 -27.98
N ALA A 284 -11.06 -1.11 -28.82
CA ALA A 284 -12.27 -0.44 -28.37
C ALA A 284 -13.35 -1.48 -28.00
N ASN A 285 -14.13 -1.19 -26.98
CA ASN A 285 -15.23 -2.07 -26.56
C ASN A 285 -16.44 -1.96 -27.52
N GLU A 286 -17.55 -2.63 -27.19
CA GLU A 286 -18.79 -2.61 -28.00
C GLU A 286 -19.44 -1.22 -28.12
N ARG A 287 -19.06 -0.28 -27.25
CA ARG A 287 -19.47 1.13 -27.28
C ARG A 287 -18.43 2.02 -27.97
N ASN A 288 -17.42 1.42 -28.61
CA ASN A 288 -16.26 2.06 -29.20
C ASN A 288 -15.41 2.87 -28.20
N GLU A 289 -15.48 2.56 -26.91
CA GLU A 289 -14.68 3.21 -25.88
C GLU A 289 -13.33 2.51 -25.73
N PHE A 290 -12.27 3.27 -25.43
CA PHE A 290 -10.93 2.76 -25.16
C PHE A 290 -10.41 3.27 -23.82
N GLU A 291 -9.52 2.48 -23.22
CA GLU A 291 -8.82 2.83 -21.99
C GLU A 291 -7.33 2.46 -22.10
N PHE A 292 -6.46 3.34 -21.62
CA PHE A 292 -5.05 3.07 -21.41
C PHE A 292 -4.62 3.41 -20.00
N GLN A 293 -3.67 2.63 -19.49
CA GLN A 293 -2.75 3.06 -18.43
C GLN A 293 -1.42 3.39 -19.10
N LEU A 294 -1.04 4.67 -19.07
CA LEU A 294 0.17 5.16 -19.71
C LEU A 294 1.10 5.76 -18.66
N GLU A 295 2.38 5.43 -18.77
CA GLU A 295 3.41 6.07 -17.95
C GLU A 295 3.44 7.59 -18.19
N PRO A 296 3.81 8.40 -17.19
CA PRO A 296 3.93 9.84 -17.34
C PRO A 296 4.84 10.23 -18.50
N GLY A 297 4.38 11.18 -19.33
CA GLY A 297 5.12 11.59 -20.52
C GLY A 297 4.25 12.08 -21.67
N ALA A 298 4.87 12.36 -22.81
CA ALA A 298 4.19 12.75 -24.04
C ALA A 298 3.86 11.51 -24.90
N TRP A 299 2.62 11.42 -25.32
CA TRP A 299 2.08 10.31 -26.08
C TRP A 299 1.29 10.80 -27.29
N THR A 300 1.36 10.04 -28.38
CA THR A 300 0.50 10.21 -29.56
C THR A 300 -0.46 9.03 -29.67
N LEU A 301 -1.76 9.33 -29.67
CA LEU A 301 -2.83 8.37 -29.87
C LEU A 301 -3.32 8.37 -31.32
N ARG A 302 -3.64 7.20 -31.86
CA ARG A 302 -4.31 7.05 -33.15
C ARG A 302 -5.26 5.85 -33.11
N ALA A 303 -6.50 6.06 -33.53
CA ALA A 303 -7.43 4.97 -33.77
C ALA A 303 -7.31 4.51 -35.22
N PHE A 304 -7.48 3.21 -35.46
CA PHE A 304 -7.61 2.65 -36.79
C PHE A 304 -8.53 1.44 -36.78
N ARG A 305 -9.10 1.13 -37.95
CA ARG A 305 -9.95 -0.04 -38.17
C ARG A 305 -9.09 -1.17 -38.72
N ASP A 306 -8.79 -2.14 -37.87
CA ASP A 306 -7.97 -3.32 -38.12
C ASP A 306 -8.82 -4.40 -38.82
N VAL A 307 -8.82 -4.38 -40.15
CA VAL A 307 -9.69 -5.22 -40.99
C VAL A 307 -9.15 -6.65 -41.07
N ASP A 308 -7.83 -6.78 -41.21
CA ASP A 308 -7.16 -8.08 -41.31
C ASP A 308 -6.77 -8.69 -39.95
N LYS A 309 -7.03 -7.96 -38.85
CA LYS A 309 -6.84 -8.37 -37.46
C LYS A 309 -5.38 -8.59 -37.08
N ASN A 310 -4.45 -7.94 -37.78
CA ASN A 310 -3.02 -8.04 -37.53
C ASN A 310 -2.50 -7.01 -36.50
N ARG A 311 -3.35 -6.06 -36.06
CA ARG A 311 -3.06 -4.96 -35.11
C ARG A 311 -2.00 -3.96 -35.59
N VAL A 312 -1.77 -3.89 -36.88
CA VAL A 312 -0.84 -3.00 -37.56
C VAL A 312 -1.62 -2.23 -38.60
N TRP A 313 -1.62 -0.91 -38.44
CA TRP A 313 -2.37 -0.05 -39.35
C TRP A 313 -1.79 -0.07 -40.78
N ASP A 314 -2.59 -0.46 -41.76
CA ASP A 314 -2.30 -0.32 -43.19
C ASP A 314 -2.93 0.98 -43.76
N PRO A 315 -2.15 2.03 -44.06
CA PRO A 315 -2.70 3.31 -44.53
C PRO A 315 -3.42 3.24 -45.88
N ALA A 316 -3.19 2.19 -46.68
CA ALA A 316 -3.81 2.03 -47.99
C ALA A 316 -5.19 1.36 -47.92
N ARG A 317 -5.45 0.59 -46.86
CA ARG A 317 -6.67 -0.25 -46.74
C ARG A 317 -7.51 0.10 -45.52
N GLU A 318 -6.91 0.68 -44.50
CA GLU A 318 -7.53 0.84 -43.20
C GLU A 318 -7.77 2.30 -42.83
N SER A 319 -8.98 2.54 -42.34
CA SER A 319 -9.40 3.85 -41.85
C SER A 319 -8.62 4.21 -40.59
N SER A 320 -8.32 5.50 -40.41
CA SER A 320 -7.58 5.99 -39.24
C SER A 320 -8.02 7.37 -38.80
N SER A 321 -7.79 7.69 -37.53
CA SER A 321 -7.95 9.05 -37.02
C SER A 321 -6.72 9.91 -37.32
N ASP A 322 -6.89 11.23 -37.23
CA ASP A 322 -5.74 12.10 -37.03
C ASP A 322 -5.01 11.72 -35.73
N PRO A 323 -3.68 11.89 -35.67
CA PRO A 323 -2.94 11.69 -34.43
C PRO A 323 -3.38 12.73 -33.38
N LEU A 324 -3.69 12.25 -32.18
CA LEU A 324 -4.00 13.06 -31.02
C LEU A 324 -2.81 13.05 -30.07
N ARG A 325 -2.13 14.19 -29.91
CA ARG A 325 -1.05 14.33 -28.93
C ARG A 325 -1.62 14.67 -27.57
N LEU A 326 -1.08 14.04 -26.53
CA LEU A 326 -1.42 14.35 -25.15
C LEU A 326 -0.18 14.22 -24.25
N ARG A 327 -0.19 14.97 -23.16
CA ARG A 327 0.75 14.81 -22.06
C ARG A 327 0.03 14.13 -20.91
N VAL A 328 0.57 13.00 -20.47
CA VAL A 328 0.10 12.25 -19.30
C VAL A 328 0.91 12.74 -18.11
N GLU A 329 0.25 13.41 -17.18
CA GLU A 329 0.83 13.74 -15.87
C GLU A 329 0.68 12.53 -14.92
N PRO A 330 1.53 12.40 -13.88
CA PRO A 330 1.44 11.29 -12.94
C PRO A 330 0.07 11.20 -12.27
N ALA A 331 -0.49 9.98 -12.22
CA ALA A 331 -1.82 9.69 -11.69
C ALA A 331 -2.96 10.54 -12.30
N ALA A 332 -2.79 11.07 -13.51
CA ALA A 332 -3.82 11.86 -14.17
C ALA A 332 -4.96 11.01 -14.71
N GLU A 333 -6.18 11.51 -14.56
CA GLU A 333 -7.37 10.99 -15.26
C GLU A 333 -7.65 11.89 -16.47
N ILE A 334 -7.37 11.38 -17.67
CA ILE A 334 -7.59 12.08 -18.93
C ILE A 334 -8.81 11.46 -19.61
N LEU A 335 -9.95 12.12 -19.44
CA LEU A 335 -11.24 11.63 -19.91
C LEU A 335 -11.66 12.26 -21.25
N ASP A 336 -12.73 11.70 -21.83
CA ASP A 336 -13.47 12.26 -22.95
C ASP A 336 -12.62 12.54 -24.20
N ARG A 337 -11.60 11.72 -24.46
CA ARG A 337 -10.80 11.83 -25.68
C ARG A 337 -11.52 11.19 -26.85
N VAL A 338 -11.79 11.97 -27.90
CA VAL A 338 -12.49 11.48 -29.09
C VAL A 338 -11.53 11.35 -30.26
N LEU A 339 -11.47 10.15 -30.85
CA LEU A 339 -10.71 9.87 -32.06
C LEU A 339 -11.70 9.62 -33.20
N VAL A 340 -11.75 10.53 -34.17
CA VAL A 340 -12.70 10.44 -35.29
C VAL A 340 -12.03 9.68 -36.44
N LEU A 341 -12.60 8.56 -36.86
CA LEU A 341 -12.09 7.80 -38.00
C LEU A 341 -12.35 8.54 -39.31
N LYS A 342 -11.33 8.51 -40.18
CA LYS A 342 -11.39 8.98 -41.56
C LYS A 342 -11.10 7.80 -42.49
N PRO A 343 -11.63 7.83 -43.73
CA PRO A 343 -11.33 6.82 -44.73
C PRO A 343 -9.81 6.66 -44.96
N PRO A 344 -9.37 5.52 -45.52
CA PRO A 344 -7.99 5.32 -45.94
C PRO A 344 -7.56 6.44 -46.90
N ARG A 345 -6.27 6.78 -46.92
CA ARG A 345 -5.78 7.78 -47.86
C ARG A 345 -5.83 7.18 -49.27
N GLU A 346 -6.60 7.78 -50.17
CA GLU A 346 -6.56 7.41 -51.58
C GLU A 346 -5.12 7.53 -52.11
N SER A 347 -4.63 6.46 -52.74
CA SER A 347 -3.36 6.50 -53.46
C SER A 347 -3.47 7.53 -54.57
N ARG A 348 -2.68 8.61 -54.50
CA ARG A 348 -2.47 9.52 -55.63
C ARG A 348 -1.68 8.86 -56.73
#